data_AF-A0AAV6XPN0-F1
#
_entry.id   AF-A0AAV6XPN0-F1
#
_cell.length_a   1.000
_cell.length_b   1.000
_cell.length_c   1.000
_cell.angle_alpha   90.00
_cell.angle_beta   90.00
_cell.angle_gamma   90.00
#
_symmetry.space_group_name_H-M   'P 1'
#
loop_
_entity.id
_entity.type
_entity.pdbx_description
1 polymer ?
#
loop_
_entity_poly.entity_id
_entity_poly.type
_entity_poly.pdbx_seq_one_letter_code
_entity_poly.pdbx_strand_id
1 'polypeptide(L)'
;MIMQMSNVDTFEKNHDELDIEFLGNVEGKAWRFQTNMYGNGSVSRGREERYKIWFDPSKDSHRYSILWTPINIIFYVDTVPIREVVRNSAMRGDYPSKPMSVYATIWDASSWATNGGKDKVDYKYEPFTAEFKDLVLEGCIVDPTEQIPSSNCTDAIVSLISKDFSTIMPQGRKSMKWFREKYMYYSYCYDNIRYPVPPPECVIVPSEREMFRSSGRLIRDKIRFGGSHRRHRRGKSTKRRSKAAEVASG
;
A
#
# COMPACT_ATOMS: atom_id res chain seq x y z
N MET A 1 10.45 -7.54 -6.44
CA MET A 1 10.48 -6.50 -7.50
C MET A 1 10.26 -5.17 -6.83
N ILE A 2 11.04 -4.15 -7.20
CA ILE A 2 10.86 -2.78 -6.73
C ILE A 2 10.70 -1.86 -7.94
N MET A 3 9.71 -0.97 -7.88
CA MET A 3 9.67 0.26 -8.66
C MET A 3 9.88 1.41 -7.68
N GLN A 4 10.96 2.16 -7.84
CA GLN A 4 11.32 3.24 -6.92
C GLN A 4 11.71 4.52 -7.67
N MET A 5 11.51 5.66 -7.02
CA MET A 5 12.19 6.91 -7.37
C MET A 5 13.26 7.15 -6.32
N SER A 6 14.51 7.36 -6.72
CA SER A 6 15.61 7.60 -5.77
C SER A 6 16.67 8.53 -6.35
N ASN A 7 17.47 9.14 -5.49
CA ASN A 7 18.66 9.91 -5.88
C ASN A 7 19.91 9.48 -5.11
N VAL A 8 19.95 8.22 -4.69
CA VAL A 8 21.09 7.62 -3.98
C VAL A 8 22.41 7.75 -4.73
N ASP A 9 22.39 7.65 -6.07
CA ASP A 9 23.61 7.78 -6.89
C ASP A 9 24.21 9.20 -6.87
N THR A 10 23.39 10.23 -6.61
CA THR A 10 23.83 11.63 -6.49
C THR A 10 24.01 12.07 -5.03
N PHE A 11 23.20 11.53 -4.12
CA PHE A 11 23.10 11.95 -2.72
C PHE A 11 23.23 10.78 -1.75
N GLU A 12 24.28 9.97 -1.89
CA GLU A 12 24.48 8.70 -1.16
C GLU A 12 24.06 8.73 0.33
N LYS A 13 24.51 9.74 1.07
CA LYS A 13 24.31 9.84 2.53
C LYS A 13 22.98 10.44 2.96
N ASN A 14 22.31 11.18 2.08
CA ASN A 14 21.11 11.92 2.42
C ASN A 14 20.03 11.83 1.36
N HIS A 15 19.97 10.75 0.59
CA HIS A 15 19.06 10.60 -0.53
C HIS A 15 17.58 10.67 -0.13
N ASP A 16 16.78 11.02 -1.13
CA ASP A 16 15.33 10.89 -1.09
C ASP A 16 14.95 9.62 -1.86
N GLU A 17 13.88 8.94 -1.41
CA GLU A 17 13.39 7.71 -2.03
C GLU A 17 11.88 7.51 -1.83
N LEU A 18 11.21 6.98 -2.86
CA LEU A 18 9.79 6.60 -2.86
C LEU A 18 9.64 5.23 -3.49
N ASP A 19 9.02 4.30 -2.77
CA ASP A 19 9.03 2.89 -3.15
C ASP A 19 7.64 2.30 -3.37
N ILE A 20 7.55 1.42 -4.37
CA ILE A 20 6.55 0.35 -4.47
C ILE A 20 7.30 -0.98 -4.60
N GLU A 21 7.21 -1.81 -3.56
CA GLU A 21 7.98 -3.05 -3.46
C GLU A 21 7.04 -4.25 -3.38
N PHE A 22 7.12 -5.14 -4.37
CA PHE A 22 6.43 -6.43 -4.36
C PHE A 22 7.26 -7.43 -3.60
N LEU A 23 6.68 -7.92 -2.51
CA LEU A 23 7.28 -8.90 -1.63
C LEU A 23 6.93 -10.28 -2.17
N GLY A 24 7.95 -11.02 -2.60
CA GLY A 24 7.80 -12.40 -3.05
C GLY A 24 7.12 -13.27 -2.01
N ASN A 25 6.52 -14.37 -2.44
CA ASN A 25 5.80 -15.27 -1.55
C ASN A 25 5.97 -16.73 -1.97
N VAL A 26 5.67 -17.65 -1.04
CA VAL A 26 5.63 -19.07 -1.34
C VAL A 26 4.37 -19.42 -2.14
N GLU A 27 4.44 -20.51 -2.89
CA GLU A 27 3.33 -20.97 -3.74
C GLU A 27 2.00 -21.08 -2.97
N GLY A 28 0.91 -20.67 -3.61
CA GLY A 28 -0.44 -20.69 -3.03
C GLY A 28 -0.70 -19.61 -1.97
N LYS A 29 0.24 -18.71 -1.69
CA LYS A 29 0.01 -17.54 -0.81
C LYS A 29 -0.16 -16.27 -1.63
N ALA A 30 -1.08 -15.42 -1.16
CA ALA A 30 -1.41 -14.16 -1.84
C ALA A 30 -0.21 -13.20 -1.89
N TRP A 31 -0.07 -12.51 -3.02
CA TRP A 31 0.90 -11.43 -3.20
C TRP A 31 0.71 -10.29 -2.21
N ARG A 32 1.82 -9.63 -1.90
CA ARG A 32 1.86 -8.47 -1.01
C ARG A 32 2.77 -7.43 -1.63
N PHE A 33 2.49 -6.19 -1.32
CA PHE A 33 3.40 -5.11 -1.64
C PHE A 33 3.49 -4.12 -0.49
N GLN A 34 4.52 -3.30 -0.55
CA GLN A 34 4.85 -2.26 0.40
C GLN A 34 4.99 -0.94 -0.36
N THR A 35 4.60 0.16 0.30
CA THR A 35 5.05 1.50 -0.09
C THR A 35 5.88 2.09 1.01
N ASN A 36 6.85 2.93 0.66
CA ASN A 36 7.75 3.57 1.61
C ASN A 36 8.16 4.97 1.14
N MET A 37 8.69 5.76 2.05
CA MET A 37 9.18 7.10 1.78
C MET A 37 10.35 7.46 2.69
N TYR A 38 11.41 7.94 2.08
CA TYR A 38 12.57 8.50 2.73
C TYR A 38 12.83 9.90 2.17
N GLY A 39 12.97 10.87 3.07
CA GLY A 39 13.49 12.19 2.74
C GLY A 39 14.78 12.47 3.47
N ASN A 40 15.73 13.11 2.80
CA ASN A 40 16.99 13.62 3.31
C ASN A 40 17.77 12.59 4.16
N GLY A 41 17.85 11.34 3.71
CA GLY A 41 18.59 10.27 4.40
C GLY A 41 17.89 9.69 5.63
N SER A 42 16.57 9.85 5.75
CA SER A 42 15.79 9.29 6.88
C SER A 42 15.63 7.75 6.83
N VAL A 43 16.59 7.02 6.25
CA VAL A 43 16.55 5.55 6.04
C VAL A 43 16.35 4.74 7.32
N SER A 44 16.79 5.27 8.47
CA SER A 44 16.55 4.65 9.78
C SER A 44 15.08 4.77 10.25
N ARG A 45 14.28 5.64 9.64
CA ARG A 45 12.89 5.98 10.00
C ARG A 45 11.95 5.72 8.82
N GLY A 46 11.91 4.45 8.40
CA GLY A 46 11.00 3.97 7.37
C GLY A 46 9.53 4.25 7.67
N ARG A 47 8.80 4.54 6.59
CA ARG A 47 7.38 4.90 6.56
C ARG A 47 6.61 3.84 5.82
N GLU A 48 6.82 2.59 6.19
CA GLU A 48 6.27 1.48 5.43
C GLU A 48 4.77 1.36 5.69
N GLU A 49 4.01 1.24 4.62
CA GLU A 49 2.65 0.68 4.67
C GLU A 49 2.64 -0.57 3.80
N ARG A 50 2.01 -1.64 4.28
CA ARG A 50 2.00 -2.93 3.58
C ARG A 50 0.59 -3.39 3.31
N TYR A 51 0.41 -3.96 2.13
CA TYR A 51 -0.89 -4.23 1.54
C TYR A 51 -0.98 -5.64 0.97
N LYS A 52 -2.16 -6.24 1.10
CA LYS A 52 -2.57 -7.38 0.28
C LYS A 52 -3.07 -6.84 -1.07
N ILE A 53 -3.00 -7.65 -2.12
CA ILE A 53 -3.56 -7.33 -3.43
C ILE A 53 -4.88 -8.09 -3.62
N TRP A 54 -5.84 -7.50 -4.33
CA TRP A 54 -7.18 -8.07 -4.57
C TRP A 54 -7.35 -8.78 -5.90
N PHE A 55 -6.26 -8.86 -6.66
CA PHE A 55 -6.07 -9.55 -7.91
C PHE A 55 -4.74 -10.32 -7.84
N ASP A 56 -4.48 -11.16 -8.83
CA ASP A 56 -3.20 -11.84 -8.96
C ASP A 56 -2.29 -11.01 -9.90
N PRO A 57 -1.31 -10.25 -9.38
CA PRO A 57 -0.43 -9.41 -10.20
C PRO A 57 0.49 -10.21 -11.14
N SER A 58 0.50 -11.55 -11.05
CA SER A 58 1.24 -12.41 -11.98
C SER A 58 0.42 -12.85 -13.21
N LYS A 59 -0.88 -12.53 -13.26
CA LYS A 59 -1.78 -12.96 -14.34
C LYS A 59 -2.03 -11.89 -15.39
N ASP A 60 -2.12 -10.64 -14.96
CA ASP A 60 -2.39 -9.49 -15.81
C ASP A 60 -1.53 -8.30 -15.42
N SER A 61 -1.28 -7.41 -16.38
CA SER A 61 -0.58 -6.15 -16.11
C SER A 61 -1.52 -5.15 -15.42
N HIS A 62 -1.01 -4.49 -14.38
CA HIS A 62 -1.70 -3.41 -13.66
C HIS A 62 -0.84 -2.16 -13.67
N ARG A 63 -1.48 -0.98 -13.56
CA ARG A 63 -0.75 0.29 -13.53
C ARG A 63 -0.39 0.64 -12.09
N TYR A 64 0.89 0.87 -11.83
CA TYR A 64 1.38 1.38 -10.55
C TYR A 64 1.94 2.78 -10.79
N SER A 65 1.55 3.74 -9.97
CA SER A 65 1.95 5.13 -10.18
C SER A 65 2.28 5.82 -8.87
N ILE A 66 3.32 6.65 -8.90
CA ILE A 66 3.70 7.55 -7.82
C ILE A 66 3.54 8.97 -8.37
N LEU A 67 2.62 9.72 -7.78
CA LEU A 67 2.60 11.16 -7.92
C LEU A 67 3.48 11.75 -6.81
N TRP A 68 4.40 12.64 -7.16
CA TRP A 68 5.19 13.41 -6.22
C TRP A 68 5.16 14.89 -6.60
N THR A 69 4.63 15.72 -5.71
CA THR A 69 4.55 17.17 -5.89
C THR A 69 5.14 17.88 -4.67
N PRO A 70 5.32 19.21 -4.69
CA PRO A 70 5.66 19.97 -3.48
C PRO A 70 4.59 19.94 -2.37
N ILE A 71 3.38 19.45 -2.65
CA ILE A 71 2.21 19.46 -1.76
C ILE A 71 1.94 18.07 -1.16
N ASN A 72 1.99 17.03 -1.97
CA ASN A 72 1.66 15.67 -1.57
C ASN A 72 2.36 14.61 -2.43
N ILE A 73 2.43 13.40 -1.86
CA ILE A 73 2.75 12.17 -2.56
C ILE A 73 1.51 11.30 -2.56
N ILE A 74 1.15 10.74 -3.71
CA ILE A 74 0.05 9.80 -3.83
C ILE A 74 0.52 8.55 -4.56
N PHE A 75 0.27 7.39 -3.95
CA PHE A 75 0.50 6.10 -4.57
C PHE A 75 -0.82 5.57 -5.14
N TYR A 76 -0.78 5.06 -6.36
CA TYR A 76 -1.93 4.49 -7.06
C TYR A 76 -1.68 3.04 -7.47
N VAL A 77 -2.77 2.27 -7.44
CA VAL A 77 -2.91 1.01 -8.17
C VAL A 77 -4.11 1.17 -9.11
N ASP A 78 -3.85 1.04 -10.41
CA ASP A 78 -4.75 1.37 -11.51
C ASP A 78 -5.25 2.83 -11.47
N THR A 79 -6.47 3.04 -10.97
CA THR A 79 -7.08 4.35 -10.76
C THR A 79 -7.38 4.63 -9.29
N VAL A 80 -7.06 3.69 -8.40
CA VAL A 80 -7.38 3.76 -6.97
C VAL A 80 -6.20 4.36 -6.23
N PRO A 81 -6.34 5.55 -5.59
CA PRO A 81 -5.33 6.02 -4.64
C PRO A 81 -5.33 5.08 -3.44
N ILE A 82 -4.15 4.59 -3.08
CA ILE A 82 -3.98 3.64 -1.98
C ILE A 82 -3.35 4.27 -0.74
N ARG A 83 -2.61 5.36 -0.92
CA ARG A 83 -1.91 6.10 0.12
C ARG A 83 -1.67 7.54 -0.33
N GLU A 84 -1.93 8.49 0.57
CA GLU A 84 -1.58 9.91 0.41
C GLU A 84 -0.68 10.32 1.58
N VAL A 85 0.43 10.99 1.28
CA VAL A 85 1.28 11.66 2.26
C VAL A 85 1.25 13.15 1.94
N VAL A 86 0.54 13.93 2.74
CA VAL A 86 0.47 15.38 2.59
C VAL A 86 1.69 16.01 3.26
N ARG A 87 2.40 16.89 2.54
CA ARG A 87 3.54 17.61 3.08
C ARG A 87 3.10 18.50 4.25
N ASN A 88 3.80 18.37 5.36
CA ASN A 88 3.65 19.20 6.54
C ASN A 88 5.02 19.81 6.90
N SER A 89 5.06 21.07 7.34
CA SER A 89 6.30 21.73 7.76
C SER A 89 7.00 21.00 8.91
N ALA A 90 6.24 20.33 9.77
CA ALA A 90 6.78 19.51 10.85
C ALA A 90 7.57 18.28 10.38
N MET A 91 7.41 17.85 9.12
CA MET A 91 8.21 16.77 8.52
C MET A 91 9.66 17.18 8.28
N ARG A 92 9.95 18.48 8.23
CA ARG A 92 11.31 19.00 7.98
C ARG A 92 11.91 18.38 6.71
N GLY A 93 13.07 17.73 6.81
CA GLY A 93 13.76 17.08 5.70
C GLY A 93 13.17 15.74 5.27
N ASP A 94 12.15 15.22 5.97
CA ASP A 94 11.62 13.89 5.70
C ASP A 94 10.70 13.81 4.47
N TYR A 95 10.28 14.97 3.96
CA TYR A 95 9.55 15.04 2.70
C TYR A 95 10.56 15.14 1.54
N PRO A 96 10.55 14.20 0.56
CA PRO A 96 11.39 14.25 -0.63
C PRO A 96 11.32 15.60 -1.33
N SER A 97 12.49 16.21 -1.60
CA SER A 97 12.59 17.57 -2.15
C SER A 97 13.70 17.77 -3.15
N LYS A 98 14.51 16.73 -3.42
CA LYS A 98 15.57 16.74 -4.42
C LYS A 98 15.17 15.90 -5.62
N PRO A 99 15.61 16.26 -6.84
CA PRO A 99 15.35 15.46 -8.04
C PRO A 99 15.69 13.98 -7.87
N MET A 100 14.91 13.09 -8.48
CA MET A 100 15.07 11.64 -8.39
C MET A 100 15.00 10.99 -9.78
N SER A 101 15.70 9.88 -9.94
CA SER A 101 15.61 8.99 -11.10
C SER A 101 14.66 7.83 -10.78
N VAL A 102 14.02 7.26 -11.81
CA VAL A 102 13.18 6.07 -11.67
C VAL A 102 14.04 4.81 -11.85
N TYR A 103 13.91 3.86 -10.94
CA TYR A 103 14.55 2.55 -11.01
C TYR A 103 13.50 1.44 -10.98
N ALA A 104 13.76 0.38 -11.72
CA ALA A 104 12.99 -0.86 -11.68
C ALA A 104 13.96 -2.02 -11.50
N THR A 105 13.86 -2.75 -10.39
CA THR A 105 14.82 -3.79 -10.01
C THR A 105 14.15 -5.07 -9.52
N ILE A 106 14.83 -6.19 -9.71
CA ILE A 106 14.53 -7.49 -9.07
C ILE A 106 15.80 -7.90 -8.34
N TRP A 107 15.69 -8.20 -7.06
CA TRP A 107 16.84 -8.57 -6.23
C TRP A 107 16.41 -9.49 -5.08
N ASP A 108 17.39 -10.16 -4.47
CA ASP A 108 17.19 -11.07 -3.35
C ASP A 108 17.12 -10.32 -2.01
N ALA A 109 15.91 -10.22 -1.46
CA ALA A 109 15.61 -9.61 -0.17
C ALA A 109 15.30 -10.68 0.91
N SER A 110 15.90 -11.87 0.82
CA SER A 110 15.64 -13.03 1.70
C SER A 110 15.78 -12.76 3.20
N SER A 111 16.52 -11.73 3.59
CA SER A 111 16.67 -11.35 5.00
C SER A 111 15.40 -10.78 5.63
N TRP A 112 14.42 -10.31 4.83
CA TRP A 112 13.23 -9.64 5.38
C TRP A 112 11.93 -9.78 4.55
N ALA A 113 11.99 -9.99 3.24
CA ALA A 113 10.83 -9.83 2.34
C ALA A 113 9.67 -10.79 2.64
N THR A 114 9.95 -12.09 2.68
CA THR A 114 8.90 -13.10 2.86
C THR A 114 8.85 -13.57 4.31
N ASN A 115 7.68 -13.40 4.93
CA ASN A 115 7.42 -13.81 6.33
C ASN A 115 8.44 -13.24 7.34
N GLY A 116 8.98 -12.05 7.06
CA GLY A 116 10.02 -11.41 7.88
C GLY A 116 11.37 -12.11 7.78
N GLY A 117 11.70 -12.68 6.62
CA GLY A 117 12.97 -13.36 6.33
C GLY A 117 13.03 -14.84 6.71
N LYS A 118 11.91 -15.44 7.12
CA LYS A 118 11.83 -16.87 7.46
C LYS A 118 11.83 -17.76 6.22
N ASP A 119 11.16 -17.30 5.18
CA ASP A 119 11.09 -17.99 3.90
C ASP A 119 12.08 -17.27 2.96
N LYS A 120 13.14 -17.98 2.57
CA LYS A 120 14.21 -17.44 1.71
C LYS A 120 13.93 -17.79 0.25
N VAL A 121 14.57 -17.08 -0.66
CA VAL A 121 14.54 -17.43 -2.09
C VAL A 121 15.08 -18.84 -2.29
N ASP A 122 14.41 -19.61 -3.14
CA ASP A 122 14.90 -20.90 -3.62
C ASP A 122 15.24 -20.77 -5.10
N TYR A 123 16.53 -20.68 -5.40
CA TYR A 123 17.04 -20.49 -6.76
C TYR A 123 16.75 -21.67 -7.70
N LYS A 124 16.23 -22.81 -7.22
CA LYS A 124 15.71 -23.87 -8.11
C LYS A 124 14.52 -23.44 -8.97
N TYR A 125 13.83 -22.38 -8.57
CA TYR A 125 12.70 -21.80 -9.30
C TYR A 125 13.11 -20.67 -10.26
N GLU A 126 14.41 -20.48 -10.51
CA GLU A 126 14.88 -19.48 -11.46
C GLU A 126 14.51 -19.83 -12.92
N PRO A 127 14.34 -18.83 -13.81
CA PRO A 127 14.48 -17.39 -13.58
C PRO A 127 13.26 -16.76 -12.86
N PHE A 128 13.53 -15.73 -12.04
CA PHE A 128 12.48 -14.87 -11.48
C PHE A 128 12.26 -13.67 -12.38
N THR A 129 11.12 -13.65 -13.08
CA THR A 129 10.81 -12.63 -14.09
C THR A 129 9.82 -11.59 -13.57
N ALA A 130 10.04 -10.33 -13.93
CA ALA A 130 9.01 -9.30 -13.88
C ALA A 130 9.00 -8.53 -15.20
N GLU A 131 7.80 -8.20 -15.67
CA GLU A 131 7.58 -7.51 -16.94
C GLU A 131 7.06 -6.10 -16.68
N PHE A 132 7.64 -5.13 -17.37
CA PHE A 132 7.25 -3.73 -17.32
C PHE A 132 6.92 -3.27 -18.74
N LYS A 133 5.82 -2.53 -18.88
CA LYS A 133 5.39 -1.93 -20.14
C LYS A 133 4.74 -0.60 -19.87
N ASP A 134 4.55 0.19 -20.94
CA ASP A 134 3.81 1.44 -20.91
C ASP A 134 4.35 2.44 -19.86
N LEU A 135 5.68 2.58 -19.77
CA LEU A 135 6.31 3.53 -18.87
C LEU A 135 5.91 4.96 -19.25
N VAL A 136 5.33 5.68 -18.29
CA VAL A 136 4.96 7.09 -18.41
C VAL A 136 5.74 7.91 -17.40
N LEU A 137 6.47 8.91 -17.88
CA LEU A 137 7.16 9.90 -17.06
C LEU A 137 6.59 11.28 -17.42
N GLU A 138 5.82 11.87 -16.49
CA GLU A 138 5.28 13.22 -16.61
C GLU A 138 5.72 14.04 -15.40
N GLY A 139 6.49 15.11 -15.63
CA GLY A 139 7.04 15.94 -14.57
C GLY A 139 8.11 16.90 -15.08
N CYS A 140 8.81 17.56 -14.16
CA CYS A 140 9.96 18.37 -14.52
C CYS A 140 11.21 17.49 -14.67
N ILE A 141 11.68 17.32 -15.89
CA ILE A 141 12.93 16.62 -16.16
C ILE A 141 14.08 17.60 -15.90
N VAL A 142 15.03 17.19 -15.06
CA VAL A 142 16.24 17.96 -14.76
C VAL A 142 17.45 17.10 -15.08
N ASP A 143 18.56 17.76 -15.44
CA ASP A 143 19.84 17.08 -15.55
C ASP A 143 20.38 16.80 -14.13
N PRO A 144 20.65 15.53 -13.76
CA PRO A 144 21.17 15.20 -12.44
C PRO A 144 22.57 15.78 -12.16
N THR A 145 23.30 16.22 -13.18
CA THR A 145 24.58 16.91 -13.03
C THR A 145 24.44 18.40 -12.70
N GLU A 146 23.28 18.99 -12.98
CA GLU A 146 22.95 20.35 -12.61
C GLU A 146 22.49 20.39 -11.15
N GLN A 147 23.44 20.60 -10.23
CA GLN A 147 23.20 20.71 -8.78
C GLN A 147 22.26 21.88 -8.40
N ILE A 148 22.03 22.81 -9.33
CA ILE A 148 21.11 23.94 -9.22
C ILE A 148 20.16 23.83 -10.41
N PRO A 149 18.83 23.76 -10.21
CA PRO A 149 17.91 23.70 -11.34
C PRO A 149 18.04 24.99 -12.15
N SER A 150 18.72 24.93 -13.29
CA SER A 150 18.67 26.00 -14.29
C SER A 150 17.31 26.02 -15.00
N SER A 151 16.57 24.91 -14.91
CA SER A 151 15.24 24.74 -15.48
C SER A 151 14.17 25.37 -14.58
N ASN A 152 13.37 26.24 -15.16
CA ASN A 152 12.20 26.83 -14.54
C ASN A 152 11.09 25.76 -14.41
N CYS A 153 11.27 24.80 -13.50
CA CYS A 153 10.29 23.72 -13.23
C CYS A 153 8.93 24.25 -12.76
N THR A 154 8.82 25.55 -12.46
CA THR A 154 7.61 26.20 -11.98
C THR A 154 6.40 25.89 -12.85
N ASP A 155 6.49 26.06 -14.16
CA ASP A 155 5.35 25.85 -15.07
C ASP A 155 4.96 24.36 -15.16
N ALA A 156 5.95 23.47 -15.20
CA ALA A 156 5.73 22.03 -15.18
C ALA A 156 5.06 21.56 -13.87
N ILE A 157 5.48 22.12 -12.73
CA ILE A 157 4.89 21.85 -11.42
C ILE A 157 3.45 22.38 -11.36
N VAL A 158 3.21 23.61 -11.83
CA VAL A 158 1.85 24.20 -11.88
C VAL A 158 0.94 23.35 -12.76
N SER A 159 1.41 22.93 -13.94
CA SER A 159 0.68 22.04 -14.84
C SER A 159 0.39 20.70 -14.18
N LEU A 160 1.37 20.07 -13.53
CA LEU A 160 1.20 18.80 -12.84
C LEU A 160 0.18 18.90 -11.72
N ILE A 161 0.27 19.91 -10.86
CA ILE A 161 -0.66 20.12 -9.74
C ILE A 161 -2.09 20.40 -10.24
N SER A 162 -2.25 20.97 -11.43
CA SER A 162 -3.56 21.24 -12.04
C SER A 162 -4.29 19.99 -12.58
N LYS A 163 -3.60 18.84 -12.67
CA LYS A 163 -4.19 17.60 -13.18
C LYS A 163 -5.18 17.01 -12.17
N ASP A 164 -6.23 16.36 -12.68
CA ASP A 164 -7.27 15.74 -11.86
C ASP A 164 -6.72 14.65 -10.91
N PHE A 165 -5.65 13.95 -11.32
CA PHE A 165 -5.01 12.93 -10.48
C PHE A 165 -4.11 13.52 -9.40
N SER A 166 -3.84 14.84 -9.40
CA SER A 166 -2.97 15.46 -8.40
C SER A 166 -3.66 15.76 -7.07
N THR A 167 -5.00 15.75 -7.08
CA THR A 167 -5.82 15.93 -5.88
C THR A 167 -6.80 14.78 -5.73
N ILE A 168 -6.84 14.14 -4.55
CA ILE A 168 -7.81 13.07 -4.30
C ILE A 168 -9.21 13.68 -4.10
N MET A 169 -10.04 13.53 -5.13
CA MET A 169 -11.46 13.88 -5.11
C MET A 169 -12.23 13.08 -4.03
N PRO A 170 -13.40 13.55 -3.56
CA PRO A 170 -14.16 12.88 -2.49
C PRO A 170 -14.44 11.39 -2.75
N GLN A 171 -14.72 11.03 -4.00
CA GLN A 171 -14.91 9.62 -4.37
C GLN A 171 -13.61 8.81 -4.30
N GLY A 172 -12.49 9.40 -4.72
CA GLY A 172 -11.16 8.82 -4.54
C GLY A 172 -10.82 8.61 -3.06
N ARG A 173 -11.18 9.55 -2.17
CA ARG A 173 -10.98 9.39 -0.71
C ARG A 173 -11.79 8.22 -0.14
N LYS A 174 -13.03 8.02 -0.62
CA LYS A 174 -13.84 6.86 -0.25
C LYS A 174 -13.21 5.55 -0.74
N SER A 175 -12.73 5.51 -1.98
CA SER A 175 -12.03 4.34 -2.54
C SER A 175 -10.76 4.02 -1.78
N MET A 176 -9.95 5.03 -1.46
CA MET A 176 -8.73 4.89 -0.66
C MET A 176 -9.05 4.35 0.73
N LYS A 177 -10.05 4.93 1.42
CA LYS A 177 -10.50 4.45 2.73
C LYS A 177 -10.92 2.99 2.67
N TRP A 178 -11.77 2.62 1.70
CA TRP A 178 -12.21 1.23 1.52
C TRP A 178 -11.04 0.29 1.24
N PHE A 179 -10.10 0.71 0.38
CA PHE A 179 -8.90 -0.06 0.07
C PHE A 179 -8.05 -0.29 1.33
N ARG A 180 -7.77 0.78 2.09
CA ARG A 180 -6.98 0.72 3.32
C ARG A 180 -7.63 -0.15 4.39
N GLU A 181 -8.93 0.01 4.65
CA GLU A 181 -9.69 -0.80 5.60
C GLU A 181 -9.68 -2.29 5.23
N LYS A 182 -9.62 -2.61 3.93
CA LYS A 182 -9.72 -3.98 3.43
C LYS A 182 -8.38 -4.70 3.26
N TYR A 183 -7.36 -4.00 2.81
CA TYR A 183 -6.12 -4.61 2.31
C TYR A 183 -4.85 -4.20 3.06
N MET A 184 -4.85 -3.07 3.78
CA MET A 184 -3.69 -2.64 4.55
C MET A 184 -3.50 -3.54 5.77
N TYR A 185 -2.34 -4.20 5.86
CA TYR A 185 -2.04 -5.12 6.97
C TYR A 185 -0.95 -4.65 7.92
N TYR A 186 -0.23 -3.60 7.55
CA TYR A 186 0.72 -2.91 8.40
C TYR A 186 0.76 -1.42 8.02
N SER A 187 0.85 -0.53 9.01
CA SER A 187 1.17 0.89 8.79
C SER A 187 2.00 1.41 9.95
N TYR A 188 3.10 2.08 9.61
CA TYR A 188 4.01 2.71 10.55
C TYR A 188 3.31 3.76 11.45
N CYS A 189 2.26 4.43 10.97
CA CYS A 189 1.49 5.42 11.74
C CYS A 189 0.77 4.83 12.96
N TYR A 190 0.52 3.51 12.95
CA TYR A 190 -0.09 2.79 14.07
C TYR A 190 0.92 1.91 14.83
N ASP A 191 2.21 1.95 14.46
CA ASP A 191 3.29 1.26 15.15
C ASP A 191 3.84 2.13 16.29
N ASN A 192 3.16 2.08 17.42
CA ASN A 192 3.56 2.75 18.66
C ASN A 192 4.81 2.12 19.32
N ILE A 193 5.24 0.93 18.89
CA ILE A 193 6.48 0.32 19.38
C ILE A 193 7.66 0.98 18.67
N ARG A 194 7.57 1.15 17.35
CA ARG A 194 8.60 1.83 16.55
C ARG A 194 8.56 3.35 16.74
N TYR A 195 7.36 3.92 16.79
CA TYR A 195 7.11 5.35 16.91
C TYR A 195 6.19 5.63 18.10
N PRO A 196 6.74 5.77 19.33
CA PRO A 196 5.93 6.09 20.51
C PRO A 196 5.03 7.32 20.34
N VAL A 197 5.50 8.29 19.55
CA VAL A 197 4.71 9.40 19.01
C VAL A 197 4.64 9.23 17.50
N PRO A 198 3.43 9.17 16.90
CA PRO A 198 3.30 9.07 15.45
C PRO A 198 4.03 10.21 14.72
N PRO A 199 4.73 9.93 13.61
CA PRO A 199 5.33 10.96 12.77
C PRO A 199 4.33 12.05 12.33
N PRO A 200 4.78 13.29 12.10
CA PRO A 200 3.91 14.46 11.93
C PRO A 200 3.02 14.45 10.67
N GLU A 201 3.32 13.59 9.71
CA GLU A 201 2.53 13.34 8.51
C GLU A 201 1.38 12.35 8.72
N CYS A 202 1.38 11.62 9.84
CA CYS A 202 0.39 10.60 10.11
C CYS A 202 -0.99 11.19 10.42
N VAL A 203 -1.99 10.80 9.62
CA VAL A 203 -3.40 11.07 9.88
C VAL A 203 -4.01 9.85 10.57
N ILE A 204 -4.24 9.95 11.87
CA ILE A 204 -4.81 8.84 12.67
C ILE A 204 -6.33 8.80 12.42
N VAL A 205 -6.76 7.82 11.62
CA VAL A 205 -8.18 7.58 11.36
C VAL A 205 -8.74 6.66 12.46
N PRO A 206 -9.80 7.06 13.18
CA PRO A 206 -10.34 6.24 14.28
C PRO A 206 -10.71 4.82 13.87
N SER A 207 -11.37 4.65 12.71
CA SER A 207 -11.75 3.32 12.21
C SER A 207 -10.54 2.44 11.89
N GLU A 208 -9.46 3.03 11.38
CA GLU A 208 -8.21 2.31 11.14
C GLU A 208 -7.47 1.97 12.44
N ARG A 209 -7.38 2.91 13.38
CA ARG A 209 -6.68 2.72 14.66
C ARG A 209 -7.19 1.48 15.40
N GLU A 210 -8.49 1.24 15.38
CA GLU A 210 -9.08 0.06 16.00
C GLU A 210 -8.70 -1.26 15.32
N MET A 211 -8.21 -1.26 14.08
CA MET A 211 -7.80 -2.46 13.36
C MET A 211 -6.38 -2.91 13.69
N PHE A 212 -5.53 -2.01 14.19
CA PHE A 212 -4.11 -2.26 14.38
C PHE A 212 -3.73 -2.47 15.85
N ARG A 213 -2.76 -3.36 16.07
CA ARG A 213 -2.07 -3.49 17.36
C ARG A 213 -1.08 -2.34 17.52
N SER A 214 -0.52 -2.20 18.72
CA SER A 214 0.58 -1.25 18.98
C SER A 214 1.82 -1.47 18.12
N SER A 215 1.99 -2.66 17.51
CA SER A 215 3.08 -2.94 16.56
C SER A 215 2.77 -2.54 15.12
N GLY A 216 1.70 -1.77 14.88
CA GLY A 216 1.24 -1.37 13.55
C GLY A 216 0.70 -2.50 12.69
N ARG A 217 0.72 -3.76 13.17
CA ARG A 217 0.18 -4.94 12.46
C ARG A 217 -1.31 -5.12 12.74
N LEU A 218 -2.06 -5.57 11.75
CA LEU A 218 -3.48 -5.89 11.92
C LEU A 218 -3.74 -6.89 13.05
N ILE A 219 -4.83 -6.66 13.78
CA ILE A 219 -5.41 -7.61 14.72
C ILE A 219 -6.03 -8.75 13.88
N ARG A 220 -5.45 -9.96 13.99
CA ARG A 220 -5.86 -11.14 13.21
C ARG A 220 -7.37 -11.45 13.25
N ASP A 221 -8.06 -11.09 14.34
CA ASP A 221 -9.48 -11.38 14.53
C ASP A 221 -10.43 -10.41 13.78
N LYS A 222 -9.94 -9.24 13.36
CA LYS A 222 -10.71 -8.26 12.56
C LYS A 222 -10.67 -8.53 11.05
N ILE A 223 -10.00 -9.61 10.61
CA ILE A 223 -10.03 -10.09 9.21
C ILE A 223 -11.40 -10.67 8.82
N ARG A 224 -12.33 -10.83 9.78
CA ARG A 224 -13.70 -11.27 9.49
C ARG A 224 -14.49 -10.15 8.82
N PHE A 225 -14.35 -10.08 7.50
CA PHE A 225 -15.25 -9.37 6.60
C PHE A 225 -16.71 -9.53 7.01
N GLY A 226 -17.44 -8.42 6.91
CA GLY A 226 -18.87 -8.30 7.17
C GLY A 226 -19.66 -9.43 6.53
N GLY A 227 -20.14 -10.32 7.39
CA GLY A 227 -21.08 -11.36 7.08
C GLY A 227 -21.97 -11.54 8.30
N SER A 228 -22.92 -10.62 8.48
CA SER A 228 -24.11 -10.91 9.29
C SER A 228 -24.90 -11.99 8.56
N HIS A 229 -24.43 -13.24 8.60
CA HIS A 229 -25.33 -14.37 8.54
C HIS A 229 -26.12 -14.37 9.84
N ARG A 230 -27.22 -13.60 9.85
CA ARG A 230 -28.37 -13.97 10.67
C ARG A 230 -28.69 -15.41 10.28
N ARG A 231 -28.23 -16.35 11.10
CA ARG A 231 -28.75 -17.71 11.11
C ARG A 231 -30.23 -17.59 11.45
N HIS A 232 -31.08 -17.47 10.43
CA HIS A 232 -32.48 -17.85 10.56
C HIS A 232 -32.47 -19.33 10.92
N ARG A 233 -32.59 -19.62 12.22
CA ARG A 233 -33.04 -20.93 12.70
C ARG A 233 -34.40 -21.16 12.06
N ARG A 234 -34.44 -21.88 10.95
CA ARG A 234 -35.66 -22.56 10.49
C ARG A 234 -36.01 -23.55 11.59
N GLY A 235 -36.95 -23.16 12.46
CA GLY A 235 -37.58 -24.06 13.39
C GLY A 235 -38.20 -25.20 12.60
N LYS A 236 -37.75 -26.43 12.85
CA LYS A 236 -38.44 -27.63 12.41
C LYS A 236 -39.80 -27.64 13.09
N SER A 237 -40.84 -27.24 12.36
CA SER A 237 -42.23 -27.52 12.71
C SER A 237 -42.43 -29.04 12.61
N THR A 238 -42.39 -29.72 13.76
CA THR A 238 -42.86 -31.09 13.90
C THR A 238 -44.39 -31.09 13.80
N LYS A 239 -44.93 -31.39 12.62
CA LYS A 239 -46.33 -31.77 12.47
C LYS A 239 -46.56 -33.11 13.20
N ARG A 240 -47.14 -33.04 14.40
CA ARG A 240 -47.76 -34.18 15.09
C ARG A 240 -48.95 -34.66 14.25
N ARG A 241 -48.87 -35.88 13.73
CA ARG A 241 -50.00 -36.62 13.16
C ARG A 241 -50.81 -37.18 14.34
N SER A 242 -52.00 -36.66 14.56
CA SER A 242 -52.99 -37.24 15.48
C SER A 242 -53.56 -38.51 14.86
N LYS A 243 -53.29 -39.67 15.48
CA LYS A 243 -54.11 -40.88 15.30
C LYS A 243 -55.36 -40.70 16.17
N ALA A 244 -56.52 -40.64 15.54
CA ALA A 244 -57.78 -41.01 16.18
C ALA A 244 -58.16 -42.38 15.63
N ALA A 245 -58.41 -43.32 16.54
CA ALA A 245 -58.96 -44.63 16.26
C ALA A 245 -60.48 -44.61 16.48
N GLU A 246 -61.09 -45.74 16.13
CA GLU A 246 -62.50 -46.15 16.27
C GLU A 246 -63.45 -45.76 15.13
N VAL A 247 -64.37 -46.59 14.64
CA VAL A 247 -64.79 -47.99 14.88
C VAL A 247 -65.74 -48.31 13.70
N ALA A 248 -65.75 -49.56 13.20
CA ALA A 248 -66.99 -50.18 12.71
C ALA A 248 -66.80 -51.70 12.61
N SER A 249 -67.43 -52.40 13.54
CA SER A 249 -67.78 -53.81 13.47
C SER A 249 -69.16 -53.93 12.82
N GLY A 250 -69.34 -54.85 11.88
CA GLY A 250 -70.62 -55.13 11.21
C GLY A 250 -70.41 -55.68 9.81
#